data_AF-A0A9D8KZY5-F1
#
_entry.id   AF-A0A9D8KZY5-F1
#
_cell.length_a   1.000
_cell.length_b   1.000
_cell.length_c   1.000
_cell.angle_alpha   90.00
_cell.angle_beta   90.00
_cell.angle_gamma   90.00
#
_symmetry.space_group_name_H-M   'P 1'
#
loop_
_entity.id
_entity.type
_entity.pdbx_description
1 polymer ?
#
loop_
_entity_poly.entity_id
_entity_poly.type
_entity_poly.pdbx_seq_one_letter_code
_entity_poly.pdbx_strand_id
1 'polypeptide(L)'
;EGGFATMNTILQAHPDVDVMLGADTVVLGALAALEAPGQARPDQFLGGIDGEPEAVSEIKKGDGPYKASVALSSPVFGYALGQHAADWLEGKSIPQGTDILPTVLTSENLAQYEKDLADPAAVYKDAARRDAYLKMYGNICYDTRDQYVNFPWSSEYKP
;
A
#
# COMPACT_ATOMS: atom_id res chain seq x y z
N GLU A 1 10.63 1.15 -15.35
CA GLU A 1 10.69 0.93 -16.82
C GLU A 1 9.60 -0.01 -17.35
N GLY A 2 9.28 -1.12 -16.67
CA GLY A 2 8.30 -2.11 -17.16
C GLY A 2 6.91 -1.52 -17.52
N GLY A 3 6.36 -0.63 -16.69
CA GLY A 3 5.07 0.01 -16.96
C GLY A 3 5.07 0.89 -18.22
N PHE A 4 6.14 1.67 -18.44
CA PHE A 4 6.28 2.54 -19.61
C PHE A 4 6.36 1.73 -20.91
N ALA A 5 7.22 0.72 -20.95
CA ALA A 5 7.37 -0.14 -22.13
C ALA A 5 6.08 -0.92 -22.44
N THR A 6 5.41 -1.43 -21.41
CA THR A 6 4.15 -2.16 -21.54
C THR A 6 3.04 -1.25 -22.08
N MET A 7 2.90 -0.04 -21.52
CA MET A 7 1.89 0.92 -21.98
C MET A 7 2.14 1.36 -23.43
N ASN A 8 3.39 1.65 -23.81
CA ASN A 8 3.70 1.95 -25.21
C ASN A 8 3.29 0.83 -26.17
N THR A 9 3.47 -0.43 -25.76
CA THR A 9 3.02 -1.59 -26.53
C THR A 9 1.49 -1.64 -26.64
N ILE A 10 0.78 -1.40 -25.53
CA ILE A 10 -0.68 -1.34 -25.50
C ILE A 10 -1.20 -0.23 -26.42
N LEU A 11 -0.62 0.96 -26.36
CA LEU A 11 -1.06 2.12 -27.16
C LEU A 11 -0.89 1.94 -28.68
N GLN A 12 -0.04 1.01 -29.13
CA GLN A 12 0.02 0.65 -30.56
C GLN A 12 -1.25 -0.05 -31.04
N ALA A 13 -1.91 -0.81 -30.18
CA ALA A 13 -3.12 -1.57 -30.50
C ALA A 13 -4.42 -0.92 -30.00
N HIS A 14 -4.33 -0.21 -28.87
CA HIS A 14 -5.45 0.40 -28.15
C HIS A 14 -5.06 1.83 -27.72
N PRO A 15 -5.18 2.82 -28.62
CA PRO A 15 -4.78 4.20 -28.34
C PRO A 15 -5.74 4.93 -27.37
N ASP A 16 -6.91 4.36 -27.11
CA ASP A 16 -8.03 4.94 -26.37
C ASP A 16 -8.21 4.31 -24.97
N VAL A 17 -7.11 3.98 -24.29
CA VAL A 17 -7.18 3.46 -22.91
C VAL A 17 -7.84 4.50 -21.99
N ASP A 18 -8.91 4.11 -21.30
CA ASP A 18 -9.61 4.94 -20.33
C ASP A 18 -9.26 4.59 -18.88
N VAL A 19 -8.98 3.31 -18.59
CA VAL A 19 -8.74 2.82 -17.24
C VAL A 19 -7.48 1.97 -17.17
N MET A 20 -6.63 2.23 -16.18
CA MET A 20 -5.49 1.40 -15.85
C MET A 20 -5.36 1.21 -14.34
N LEU A 21 -5.17 -0.04 -13.92
CA LEU A 21 -4.97 -0.42 -12.52
C LEU A 21 -3.70 -1.26 -12.38
N GLY A 22 -2.95 -1.07 -11.30
CA GLY A 22 -1.75 -1.86 -11.02
C GLY A 22 -0.95 -1.33 -9.82
N ALA A 23 0.23 -1.89 -9.57
CA ALA A 23 1.18 -1.32 -8.60
C ALA A 23 1.57 0.10 -8.99
N ASP A 24 1.75 0.99 -8.01
CA ASP A 24 1.98 2.42 -8.24
C ASP A 24 3.12 2.66 -9.23
N THR A 25 4.25 1.98 -9.05
CA THR A 25 5.43 2.10 -9.93
C THR A 25 5.16 1.71 -11.39
N VAL A 26 4.24 0.76 -11.61
CA VAL A 26 3.84 0.32 -12.95
C VAL A 26 2.90 1.36 -13.58
N VAL A 27 1.92 1.84 -12.81
CA VAL A 27 0.95 2.84 -13.25
C VAL A 27 1.62 4.18 -13.52
N LEU A 28 2.57 4.61 -12.69
CA LEU A 28 3.39 5.80 -12.91
C LEU A 28 4.22 5.69 -14.19
N GLY A 29 4.80 4.51 -14.46
CA GLY A 29 5.50 4.28 -15.72
C GLY A 29 4.58 4.39 -16.93
N ALA A 30 3.34 3.91 -16.83
CA ALA A 30 2.36 4.03 -17.89
C ALA A 30 1.81 5.45 -18.05
N LEU A 31 1.65 6.20 -16.96
CA LEU A 31 1.35 7.64 -17.01
C LEU A 31 2.40 8.37 -17.85
N ALA A 32 3.69 8.14 -17.57
CA ALA A 32 4.77 8.75 -18.36
C ALA A 32 4.71 8.37 -19.85
N ALA A 33 4.25 7.15 -20.19
CA ALA A 33 4.06 6.73 -21.58
C ALA A 33 2.87 7.42 -22.26
N LEU A 34 1.81 7.76 -21.51
CA LEU A 34 0.69 8.56 -22.00
C LEU A 34 1.07 10.03 -22.14
N GLU A 35 1.86 10.58 -21.22
CA GLU A 35 2.28 11.99 -21.24
C GLU A 35 3.25 12.31 -22.38
N ALA A 36 4.21 11.42 -22.68
CA ALA A 36 5.21 11.65 -23.72
C ALA A 36 4.64 12.02 -25.11
N PRO A 37 3.58 11.36 -25.62
CA PRO A 37 2.88 11.75 -26.85
C PRO A 37 1.70 12.71 -26.62
N GLY A 38 1.44 13.18 -25.40
CA GLY A 38 0.30 14.05 -25.08
C GLY A 38 -1.06 13.34 -25.08
N GLN A 39 -1.08 12.05 -24.76
CA GLN A 39 -2.28 11.20 -24.68
C GLN A 39 -2.85 11.05 -23.26
N ALA A 40 -2.18 11.62 -22.24
CA ALA A 40 -2.72 11.72 -20.89
C ALA A 40 -3.90 12.71 -20.86
N ARG A 41 -5.06 12.25 -20.41
CA ARG A 41 -6.30 13.05 -20.40
C ARG A 41 -6.91 13.10 -18.99
N PRO A 42 -7.47 14.23 -18.56
CA PRO A 42 -8.11 14.34 -17.24
C PRO A 42 -9.29 13.39 -16.99
N ASP A 43 -9.92 12.85 -18.04
CA ASP A 43 -11.06 11.94 -17.99
C ASP A 43 -10.66 10.44 -17.88
N GLN A 44 -9.37 10.12 -18.00
CA GLN A 44 -8.86 8.78 -17.70
C GLN A 44 -8.82 8.50 -16.20
N PHE A 45 -8.81 7.21 -15.86
CA PHE A 45 -8.61 6.73 -14.51
C PHE A 45 -7.37 5.83 -14.43
N LEU A 46 -6.31 6.36 -13.82
CA LEU A 46 -5.14 5.59 -13.39
C LEU A 46 -5.21 5.40 -11.88
N GLY A 47 -5.25 4.13 -11.47
CA GLY A 47 -5.39 3.72 -10.07
C GLY A 47 -4.29 2.77 -9.64
N GLY A 48 -3.63 3.11 -8.54
CA GLY A 48 -2.49 2.39 -8.01
C GLY A 48 -2.75 1.61 -6.72
N ILE A 49 -1.76 0.81 -6.32
CA ILE A 49 -1.60 0.22 -4.99
C ILE A 49 -0.16 0.42 -4.56
N ASP A 50 0.05 0.66 -3.26
CA ASP A 50 1.30 0.78 -2.48
C ASP A 50 1.30 2.10 -1.68
N GLY A 51 0.87 3.20 -2.28
CA GLY A 51 0.88 4.54 -1.68
C GLY A 51 2.22 5.26 -1.83
N GLU A 52 2.89 5.06 -2.97
CA GLU A 52 4.19 5.64 -3.30
C GLU A 52 4.14 7.18 -3.30
N PRO A 53 5.20 7.87 -2.83
CA PRO A 53 5.23 9.33 -2.78
C PRO A 53 4.92 10.01 -4.12
N GLU A 54 5.37 9.44 -5.23
CA GLU A 54 5.11 9.93 -6.58
C GLU A 54 3.63 9.78 -6.96
N ALA A 55 3.00 8.64 -6.65
CA ALA A 55 1.57 8.43 -6.89
C ALA A 55 0.74 9.41 -6.06
N VAL A 56 1.13 9.63 -4.81
CA VAL A 56 0.54 10.66 -3.93
C VAL A 56 0.69 12.06 -4.54
N SER A 57 1.85 12.37 -5.12
CA SER A 57 2.09 13.65 -5.77
C SER A 57 1.17 13.87 -6.97
N GLU A 58 0.98 12.85 -7.82
CA GLU A 58 0.04 12.93 -8.95
C GLU A 58 -1.40 13.16 -8.49
N ILE A 59 -1.85 12.43 -7.46
CA ILE A 59 -3.18 12.62 -6.88
C ILE A 59 -3.35 14.06 -6.34
N LYS A 60 -2.31 14.62 -5.72
CA LYS A 60 -2.31 16.00 -5.19
C LYS A 60 -2.44 17.06 -6.28
N LYS A 61 -1.93 16.83 -7.49
CA LYS A 61 -2.10 17.77 -8.62
C LYS A 61 -3.58 17.92 -8.99
N GLY A 62 -4.34 16.83 -8.91
CA GLY A 62 -5.80 16.81 -9.00
C GLY A 62 -6.41 16.99 -10.39
N ASP A 63 -5.62 17.45 -11.37
CA ASP A 63 -6.03 17.65 -12.77
C ASP A 63 -5.56 16.53 -13.72
N GLY A 64 -4.60 15.71 -13.28
CA GLY A 64 -4.04 14.58 -14.03
C GLY A 64 -4.91 13.32 -14.02
N PRO A 65 -4.60 12.32 -14.87
CA PRO A 65 -5.34 11.06 -14.97
C PRO A 65 -5.13 10.11 -13.77
N TYR A 66 -4.14 10.35 -12.92
CA TYR A 66 -3.89 9.52 -11.73
C TYR A 66 -4.84 9.92 -10.60
N LYS A 67 -5.82 9.08 -10.29
CA LYS A 67 -6.96 9.46 -9.44
C LYS A 67 -6.92 8.85 -8.04
N ALA A 68 -6.28 7.70 -7.86
CA ALA A 68 -6.31 6.99 -6.60
C ALA A 68 -5.09 6.09 -6.42
N SER A 69 -4.68 5.89 -5.17
CA SER A 69 -3.79 4.80 -4.77
C SER A 69 -4.29 4.18 -3.47
N VAL A 70 -4.18 2.86 -3.37
CA VAL A 70 -4.46 2.10 -2.16
C VAL A 70 -3.16 1.89 -1.39
N ALA A 71 -2.97 2.67 -0.33
CA ALA A 71 -1.74 2.65 0.46
C ALA A 71 -1.66 1.44 1.39
N LEU A 72 -0.46 0.88 1.50
CA LEU A 72 -0.13 -0.20 2.44
C LEU A 72 0.60 0.29 3.70
N SER A 73 0.93 1.59 3.78
CA SER A 73 1.54 2.23 4.96
C SER A 73 2.85 1.57 5.43
N SER A 74 3.78 1.31 4.50
CA SER A 74 5.04 0.60 4.74
C SER A 74 5.85 1.02 5.98
N PRO A 75 5.99 2.31 6.31
CA PRO A 75 6.66 2.72 7.54
C PRO A 75 5.99 2.19 8.82
N VAL A 76 4.66 2.12 8.85
CA VAL A 76 3.89 1.70 10.03
C VAL A 76 4.02 0.19 10.23
N PHE A 77 3.74 -0.63 9.20
CA PHE A 77 3.87 -2.08 9.35
C PHE A 77 5.34 -2.50 9.52
N GLY A 78 6.28 -1.82 8.84
CA GLY A 78 7.70 -2.09 9.00
C GLY A 78 8.19 -1.84 10.42
N TYR A 79 7.74 -0.76 11.06
CA TYR A 79 8.03 -0.49 12.47
C TYR A 79 7.46 -1.57 13.39
N ALA A 80 6.21 -1.98 13.18
CA ALA A 80 5.58 -3.04 13.96
C ALA A 80 6.32 -4.38 13.84
N LEU A 81 6.69 -4.79 12.62
CA LEU A 81 7.50 -6.00 12.40
C LEU A 81 8.86 -5.90 13.10
N GLY A 82 9.49 -4.73 13.10
CA GLY A 82 10.73 -4.49 13.84
C GLY A 82 10.56 -4.64 15.36
N GLN A 83 9.46 -4.11 15.92
CA GLN A 83 9.13 -4.30 17.34
C GLN A 83 8.87 -5.76 17.68
N HIS A 84 8.10 -6.47 16.85
CA HIS A 84 7.84 -7.90 17.04
C HIS A 84 9.13 -8.73 16.96
N ALA A 85 10.03 -8.41 16.02
CA ALA A 85 11.34 -9.06 15.97
C ALA A 85 12.16 -8.84 17.25
N ALA A 86 12.18 -7.61 17.78
CA ALA A 86 12.85 -7.31 19.05
C ALA A 86 12.23 -8.07 20.23
N ASP A 87 10.89 -8.04 20.35
CA ASP A 87 10.16 -8.76 21.39
C ASP A 87 10.42 -10.27 21.34
N TRP A 88 10.46 -10.85 20.13
CA TRP A 88 10.78 -12.27 19.92
C TRP A 88 12.18 -12.62 20.42
N LEU A 89 13.19 -11.77 20.13
CA LEU A 89 14.56 -11.97 20.60
C LEU A 89 14.68 -11.91 22.13
N GLU A 90 13.78 -11.20 22.80
CA GLU A 90 13.65 -11.16 24.26
C GLU A 90 12.83 -12.33 24.84
N GLY A 91 12.36 -13.25 23.99
CA GLY A 91 11.56 -14.41 24.41
C GLY A 91 10.09 -14.07 24.70
N LYS A 92 9.61 -12.90 24.31
CA LYS A 92 8.20 -12.51 24.47
C LYS A 92 7.33 -13.17 23.41
N SER A 93 6.03 -13.18 23.67
CA SER A 93 5.02 -13.54 22.68
C SER A 93 4.78 -12.39 21.72
N ILE A 94 4.58 -12.71 20.44
CA ILE A 94 4.24 -11.76 19.37
C ILE A 94 2.93 -12.19 18.67
N PRO A 95 2.30 -11.33 17.86
CA PRO A 95 1.19 -11.74 17.02
C PRO A 95 1.55 -12.91 16.10
N GLN A 96 0.63 -13.84 15.95
CA GLN A 96 0.79 -15.03 15.09
C GLN A 96 0.47 -14.73 13.63
N GLY A 97 -0.37 -13.71 13.38
CA GLY A 97 -0.66 -13.16 12.06
C GLY A 97 -0.98 -11.67 12.17
N THR A 98 -0.71 -10.93 11.09
CA THR A 98 -0.99 -9.48 11.02
C THR A 98 -1.54 -9.15 9.65
N ASP A 99 -2.73 -8.52 9.61
CA ASP A 99 -3.21 -7.86 8.41
C ASP A 99 -2.64 -6.45 8.35
N ILE A 100 -2.20 -6.07 7.16
CA ILE A 100 -1.96 -4.68 6.79
C ILE A 100 -3.27 -4.16 6.21
N LEU A 101 -3.90 -3.21 6.90
CA LEU A 101 -5.18 -2.65 6.50
C LEU A 101 -4.94 -1.58 5.43
N PRO A 102 -5.40 -1.79 4.18
CA PRO A 102 -5.17 -0.84 3.11
C PRO A 102 -5.96 0.45 3.33
N THR A 103 -5.33 1.59 3.05
CA THR A 103 -5.99 2.91 3.10
C THR A 103 -6.16 3.45 1.69
N VAL A 104 -7.38 3.74 1.25
CA VAL A 104 -7.60 4.51 0.03
C VAL A 104 -7.17 5.95 0.31
N LEU A 105 -6.18 6.47 -0.41
CA LEU A 105 -5.74 7.85 -0.24
C LEU A 105 -6.66 8.83 -0.97
N THR A 106 -7.14 9.82 -0.24
CA THR A 106 -7.96 10.92 -0.75
C THR A 106 -7.39 12.24 -0.26
N SER A 107 -7.80 13.36 -0.86
CA SER A 107 -7.40 14.69 -0.38
C SER A 107 -7.77 14.94 1.08
N GLU A 108 -8.79 14.26 1.61
CA GLU A 108 -9.28 14.42 2.98
C GLU A 108 -8.38 13.76 4.03
N ASN A 109 -7.81 12.58 3.73
CA ASN A 109 -7.04 11.81 4.71
C ASN A 109 -5.52 11.97 4.57
N LEU A 110 -5.06 12.53 3.45
CA LEU A 110 -3.65 12.54 3.08
C LEU A 110 -2.74 13.24 4.08
N ALA A 111 -3.20 14.38 4.64
CA ALA A 111 -2.41 15.13 5.62
C ALA A 111 -2.20 14.37 6.94
N GLN A 112 -3.16 13.55 7.37
CA GLN A 112 -3.00 12.71 8.55
C GLN A 112 -2.13 11.49 8.24
N TYR A 113 -2.36 10.86 7.09
CA TYR A 113 -1.54 9.75 6.59
C TYR A 113 -0.05 10.11 6.56
N GLU A 114 0.32 11.28 6.01
CA GLU A 114 1.71 11.73 5.95
C GLU A 114 2.35 11.93 7.34
N LYS A 115 1.58 12.42 8.32
CA LYS A 115 2.05 12.57 9.71
C LYS A 115 2.29 11.21 10.37
N ASP A 116 1.41 10.25 10.11
CA ASP A 116 1.51 8.89 10.64
C ASP A 116 2.74 8.17 10.08
N LEU A 117 3.00 8.32 8.77
CA LEU A 117 4.17 7.73 8.12
C LEU A 117 5.50 8.35 8.59
N ALA A 118 5.49 9.64 8.97
CA ALA A 118 6.67 10.33 9.47
C ALA A 118 7.05 9.91 10.91
N ASP A 119 6.09 9.41 11.71
CA ASP A 119 6.32 8.94 13.08
C ASP A 119 5.55 7.63 13.36
N PRO A 120 5.99 6.51 12.76
CA PRO A 120 5.33 5.22 12.96
C PRO A 120 5.45 4.70 14.40
N ALA A 121 6.42 5.21 15.17
CA ALA A 121 6.58 4.87 16.58
C ALA A 121 5.45 5.45 17.43
N ALA A 122 5.04 6.70 17.19
CA ALA A 122 3.88 7.29 17.85
C ALA A 122 2.58 6.59 17.43
N VAL A 123 2.45 6.17 16.17
CA VAL A 123 1.32 5.36 15.70
C VAL A 123 1.27 4.03 16.46
N TYR A 124 2.38 3.30 16.55
CA TYR A 124 2.44 1.99 17.20
C TYR A 124 2.10 2.02 18.70
N LYS A 125 2.46 3.10 19.39
CA LYS A 125 2.17 3.29 20.83
C LYS A 125 0.70 3.58 21.13
N ASP A 126 -0.04 4.09 20.15
CA ASP A 126 -1.46 4.42 20.28
C ASP A 126 -2.30 3.30 19.63
N ALA A 127 -3.03 2.54 20.44
CA ALA A 127 -3.82 1.41 19.94
C ALA A 127 -4.85 1.83 18.89
N ALA A 128 -5.54 2.96 19.07
CA ALA A 128 -6.58 3.39 18.13
C ALA A 128 -5.98 3.79 16.78
N ARG A 129 -4.81 4.46 16.79
CA ARG A 129 -4.10 4.81 15.55
C ARG A 129 -3.49 3.59 14.89
N ARG A 130 -2.85 2.70 15.65
CA ARG A 130 -2.29 1.45 15.14
C ARG A 130 -3.36 0.57 14.50
N ASP A 131 -4.51 0.43 15.15
CA ASP A 131 -5.58 -0.46 14.70
C ASP A 131 -6.31 0.07 13.45
N ALA A 132 -6.05 1.31 13.04
CA ALA A 132 -6.44 1.83 11.73
C ALA A 132 -5.57 1.29 10.58
N TYR A 133 -4.35 0.85 10.86
CA TYR A 133 -3.39 0.36 9.87
C TYR A 133 -3.10 -1.13 9.96
N LEU A 134 -3.22 -1.71 11.16
CA LEU A 134 -2.79 -3.07 11.44
C LEU A 134 -3.84 -3.80 12.24
N LYS A 135 -4.06 -5.06 11.92
CA LYS A 135 -4.86 -5.95 12.75
C LYS A 135 -4.07 -7.19 13.09
N MET A 136 -3.82 -7.38 14.38
CA MET A 136 -3.01 -8.48 14.91
C MET A 136 -3.91 -9.64 15.34
N TYR A 137 -3.46 -10.87 15.10
CA TYR A 137 -4.21 -12.09 15.36
C TYR A 137 -3.36 -13.11 16.10
N GLY A 138 -4.00 -13.81 17.04
CA GLY A 138 -3.36 -14.87 17.80
C GLY A 138 -2.12 -14.39 18.57
N ASN A 139 -1.39 -15.35 19.10
CA ASN A 139 -0.14 -15.12 19.81
C ASN A 139 0.78 -16.34 19.59
N ILE A 140 2.04 -16.09 19.30
CA ILE A 140 3.07 -17.12 19.14
C ILE A 140 4.32 -16.72 19.91
N CYS A 141 4.97 -17.70 20.55
CA CYS A 141 6.20 -17.51 21.30
C CYS A 141 7.20 -18.62 20.98
N TYR A 142 8.35 -18.62 21.63
CA TYR A 142 9.37 -19.65 21.41
C TYR A 142 8.80 -21.07 21.59
N ASP A 143 7.99 -21.32 22.61
CA ASP A 143 7.46 -22.66 22.91
C ASP A 143 6.42 -23.14 21.90
N THR A 144 5.72 -22.22 21.22
CA THR A 144 4.68 -22.52 20.21
C THR A 144 5.12 -22.19 18.79
N ARG A 145 6.42 -22.00 18.54
CA ARG A 145 6.98 -21.55 17.25
C ARG A 145 6.68 -22.46 16.06
N ASP A 146 6.33 -23.71 16.31
CA ASP A 146 5.93 -24.70 15.31
C ASP A 146 4.44 -24.61 14.94
N GLN A 147 3.63 -23.88 15.71
CA GLN A 147 2.21 -23.62 15.45
C GLN A 147 2.03 -22.40 14.53
N TYR A 148 2.88 -22.21 13.52
CA TYR A 148 2.76 -21.06 12.64
C TYR A 148 1.55 -21.17 11.70
N VAL A 149 1.02 -20.02 11.32
CA VAL A 149 -0.06 -19.92 10.34
C VAL A 149 0.50 -20.14 8.94
N ASN A 150 -0.08 -21.06 8.17
CA ASN A 150 0.29 -21.33 6.78
C ASN A 150 -0.74 -20.74 5.79
N PHE A 151 -0.36 -20.68 4.52
CA PHE A 151 -1.04 -19.89 3.47
C PHE A 151 -2.51 -20.24 3.08
N PRO A 152 -3.19 -21.30 3.58
CA PRO A 152 -4.65 -21.33 3.47
C PRO A 152 -5.38 -20.44 4.50
N TRP A 153 -4.68 -19.86 5.50
CA TRP A 153 -5.33 -18.99 6.48
C TRP A 153 -5.61 -17.60 5.91
N SER A 154 -6.86 -17.16 6.07
CA SER A 154 -7.30 -15.80 5.83
C SER A 154 -8.06 -15.31 7.06
N SER A 155 -7.82 -14.07 7.47
CA SER A 155 -8.58 -13.42 8.55
C SER A 155 -10.06 -13.24 8.21
N GLU A 156 -10.43 -13.35 6.93
CA GLU A 156 -11.82 -13.29 6.44
C GLU A 156 -12.51 -14.66 6.42
N TYR A 157 -11.76 -15.75 6.61
CA TYR A 157 -12.32 -17.09 6.63
C TYR A 157 -13.22 -17.25 7.87
N LYS A 158 -14.53 -17.36 7.65
CA LYS A 158 -15.50 -17.77 8.66
C LYS A 158 -15.77 -19.26 8.46
N PRO A 159 -15.51 -20.13 9.46
CA PRO A 159 -15.69 -21.57 9.34
C PRO A 159 -17.15 -21.97 9.11
#